data_AF-A0A923ZJA2-F1
#
_entry.id   AF-A0A923ZJA2-F1
#
_cell.length_a   1.000
_cell.length_b   1.000
_cell.length_c   1.000
_cell.angle_alpha   90.00
_cell.angle_beta   90.00
_cell.angle_gamma   90.00
#
_symmetry.space_group_name_H-M   'P 1'
#
loop_
_entity.id
_entity.type
_entity.pdbx_description
1 polymer ?
#
loop_
_entity_poly.entity_id
_entity_poly.type
_entity_poly.pdbx_seq_one_letter_code
_entity_poly.pdbx_strand_id
1 'polypeptide(L)' 'MTKDQFISSVTAHYDELNALNKVDNFYDYESDFIKLWAKMGREVLERNISTLPGDRRKKNSNRIWGTDNSQQSPL' A
#
# COMPACT_ATOMS: atom_id res chain seq x y z
N MET A 1 -2.00 4.89 11.48
CA MET A 1 -1.54 4.04 12.59
C MET A 1 -1.13 4.89 13.80
N THR A 2 -1.38 4.46 15.04
CA THR A 2 -0.89 5.13 16.28
C THR A 2 0.42 4.50 16.77
N LYS A 3 1.12 5.16 17.71
CA LYS A 3 2.39 4.66 18.28
C LYS A 3 2.25 3.26 18.89
N ASP A 4 1.16 2.97 19.58
CA ASP A 4 0.94 1.66 20.22
C ASP A 4 0.68 0.55 19.20
N GLN A 5 0.01 0.88 18.09
CA GLN A 5 -0.15 -0.06 16.98
C GLN A 5 1.18 -0.34 16.26
N PHE A 6 2.05 0.68 16.15
CA PHE A 6 3.41 0.49 15.64
C PHE A 6 4.20 -0.47 16.52
N ILE A 7 4.21 -0.20 17.82
CA ILE A 7 4.91 -1.06 18.80
C ILE A 7 4.35 -2.48 18.71
N SER A 8 3.03 -2.66 18.67
CA SER A 8 2.41 -4.00 18.57
C SER A 8 2.83 -4.75 17.30
N SER A 9 2.89 -4.08 16.14
CA SER A 9 3.36 -4.69 14.90
C SER A 9 4.84 -5.07 15.00
N VAL A 10 5.69 -4.19 15.54
CA VAL A 10 7.12 -4.47 15.72
C VAL A 10 7.35 -5.60 16.71
N THR A 11 6.61 -5.65 17.81
CA THR A 11 6.67 -6.72 18.82
C THR A 11 6.31 -8.07 18.21
N ALA A 12 5.31 -8.13 17.31
CA ALA A 12 4.92 -9.38 16.65
C ALA A 12 6.02 -9.96 15.75
N HIS A 13 6.87 -9.11 15.17
CA HIS A 13 7.99 -9.52 14.31
C HIS A 13 9.34 -9.54 15.06
N TYR A 14 9.36 -9.16 16.34
CA TYR A 14 10.59 -9.07 17.14
C TYR A 14 11.25 -10.44 17.35
N ASP A 15 10.45 -11.50 17.52
CA ASP A 15 10.96 -12.86 17.68
C ASP A 15 11.64 -13.35 16.40
N GLU A 16 11.10 -13.02 15.22
CA GLU A 16 11.71 -13.32 13.92
C GLU A 16 13.03 -12.54 13.75
N LEU A 17 13.03 -11.26 14.14
CA LEU A 17 14.21 -10.39 14.08
C LEU A 17 15.32 -10.88 15.03
N ASN A 18 14.94 -11.37 16.21
CA ASN A 18 15.88 -11.95 17.17
C ASN A 18 16.38 -13.35 16.72
N ALA A 19 15.57 -14.11 15.98
CA ALA A 19 16.00 -15.36 15.39
C ALA A 19 17.05 -15.16 14.29
N LEU A 20 16.95 -14.07 13.52
CA LEU A 20 17.95 -13.72 12.50
C LEU A 20 19.35 -13.48 13.09
N ASN A 21 19.46 -12.97 14.33
CA ASN A 21 20.76 -12.76 14.99
C ASN A 21 21.56 -14.06 15.21
N LYS A 22 20.97 -15.23 14.98
CA LYS A 22 21.64 -16.54 15.09
C LYS A 22 22.28 -17.01 13.78
N VAL A 23 22.15 -16.24 12.70
CA VAL A 23 22.71 -16.57 11.38
C VAL A 23 24.18 -16.14 11.34
N ASP A 24 25.09 -17.09 11.13
CA ASP A 24 26.54 -16.84 11.05
C ASP A 24 27.01 -16.30 9.69
N ASN A 25 26.15 -16.35 8.67
CA ASN A 25 26.45 -15.85 7.32
C ASN A 25 25.82 -14.47 7.08
N PHE A 26 26.67 -13.47 6.87
CA PHE A 26 26.26 -12.08 6.62
C PHE A 26 25.27 -11.94 5.47
N TYR A 27 25.45 -12.66 4.36
CA TYR A 27 24.58 -12.51 3.18
C TYR A 27 23.20 -13.12 3.39
N ASP A 28 23.14 -14.24 4.12
CA ASP A 28 21.87 -14.88 4.48
C ASP A 28 21.12 -14.00 5.48
N TYR A 29 21.83 -13.45 6.46
CA TYR A 29 21.30 -12.46 7.41
C TYR A 29 20.76 -11.23 6.68
N GLU A 30 21.53 -10.62 5.79
CA GLU A 30 21.13 -9.42 5.05
C GLU A 30 19.88 -9.69 4.19
N SER A 31 19.85 -10.81 3.47
CA SER A 31 18.72 -11.16 2.62
C SER A 31 17.44 -11.37 3.43
N ASP A 32 17.52 -12.10 4.53
CA ASP A 32 16.35 -12.37 5.37
C ASP A 32 15.93 -11.14 6.17
N PHE A 33 16.87 -10.30 6.58
CA PHE A 33 16.60 -9.03 7.24
C PHE A 33 15.83 -8.09 6.30
N ILE A 34 16.27 -7.94 5.05
CA ILE A 34 15.60 -7.11 4.05
C ILE A 34 14.19 -7.63 3.78
N LYS A 35 13.99 -8.95 3.67
CA LYS A 35 12.65 -9.54 3.48
C LYS A 35 11.73 -9.25 4.67
N LEU A 36 12.20 -9.47 5.88
CA LEU A 36 11.45 -9.23 7.11
C LEU A 36 11.08 -7.75 7.24
N TRP A 37 12.05 -6.86 6.99
CA TRP A 37 11.86 -5.42 7.05
C TRP A 37 10.88 -4.90 5.98
N ALA A 38 10.96 -5.44 4.75
CA ALA A 38 10.03 -5.09 3.68
C ALA A 38 8.59 -5.51 4.01
N LYS A 39 8.41 -6.70 4.60
CA LYS A 39 7.09 -7.18 5.07
C LYS A 39 6.53 -6.28 6.16
N MET A 40 7.32 -5.97 7.19
CA MET A 40 6.95 -5.04 8.27
C MET A 40 6.61 -3.65 7.72
N GLY A 41 7.45 -3.10 6.84
CA GLY A 41 7.24 -1.80 6.21
C GLY A 41 5.96 -1.75 5.39
N ARG A 42 5.62 -2.84 4.69
CA ARG A 42 4.37 -2.98 3.96
C ARG A 42 3.16 -2.98 4.89
N GLU A 43 3.20 -3.72 5.99
CA GLU A 43 2.12 -3.72 6.99
C GLU A 43 1.90 -2.32 7.58
N VAL A 44 2.99 -1.62 7.92
CA VAL A 44 2.95 -0.23 8.41
C VAL A 44 2.38 0.71 7.34
N LEU A 45 2.79 0.56 6.09
CA LEU A 45 2.32 1.37 4.97
C LEU A 45 0.84 1.13 4.70
N GLU A 46 0.40 -0.12 4.68
CA GLU A 46 -1.01 -0.48 4.56
C GLU A 46 -1.81 0.06 5.75
N ARG A 47 -1.33 -0.03 6.99
CA ARG A 47 -2.02 0.54 8.18
C ARG A 47 -2.06 2.07 8.23
N ASN A 48 -1.14 2.75 7.53
CA ASN A 48 -1.10 4.21 7.46
C ASN A 48 -1.86 4.78 6.25
N ILE A 49 -1.84 4.08 5.11
CA ILE A 49 -2.43 4.56 3.86
C ILE A 49 -3.75 3.86 3.53
N SER A 50 -4.06 2.68 4.10
CA SER A 50 -5.37 2.02 3.92
C SER A 50 -6.46 2.69 4.77
N THR A 51 -6.78 3.92 4.40
CA THR A 51 -8.16 4.16 3.99
C THR A 51 -8.23 3.66 2.55
N LEU A 52 -8.71 2.43 2.33
CA LEU A 52 -9.28 2.08 1.03
C LEU A 52 -10.19 3.26 0.66
N PRO A 53 -9.93 4.00 -0.44
CA PRO A 53 -10.93 4.95 -0.88
C PRO A 53 -12.15 4.10 -1.15
N GLY A 54 -13.24 4.35 -0.41
CA GLY A 54 -14.47 3.55 -0.43
C GLY A 54 -15.14 3.45 -1.80
N ASP A 55 -14.51 3.96 -2.86
CA ASP A 55 -14.99 3.87 -4.21
C ASP A 55 -13.85 4.09 -5.23
N ARG A 56 -13.12 3.02 -5.60
CA ARG A 56 -12.25 3.06 -6.81
C ARG A 56 -13.07 3.06 -8.11
N ARG A 57 -14.42 3.09 -8.03
CA ARG A 57 -15.31 2.95 -9.20
C ARG A 57 -16.51 3.89 -9.17
N LYS A 58 -16.28 5.20 -9.00
CA LYS A 58 -17.15 6.20 -9.65
C LYS A 58 -16.44 6.86 -10.82
N LYS A 59 -16.40 6.13 -11.94
CA LYS A 59 -16.41 6.79 -13.25
C LYS A 59 -17.79 7.40 -13.37
N ASN A 60 -17.91 8.72 -13.20
CA ASN A 60 -19.13 9.43 -13.52
C ASN A 60 -19.47 9.12 -14.99
N SER A 61 -20.47 8.27 -15.21
CA SER A 61 -21.05 7.96 -16.52
C SER A 61 -21.85 9.14 -17.08
N ASN A 62 -21.74 10.32 -16.46
CA ASN A 62 -22.35 11.56 -16.93
C ASN A 62 -21.36 12.44 -17.70
N ARG A 63 -20.43 11.83 -18.45
CA ARG A 63 -19.99 12.47 -19.70
C ARG A 63 -21.17 12.33 -20.66
N ILE A 64 -22.07 13.31 -20.56
CA ILE A 64 -23.02 13.65 -21.62
C ILE A 64 -22.16 13.90 -22.86
N TRP A 65 -22.02 12.88 -23.71
CA TRP A 65 -21.60 13.04 -25.10
C TRP A 65 -22.80 13.60 -25.87
N GLY A 66 -23.17 14.83 -25.54
CA GLY A 66 -23.98 15.70 -26.36
C GLY A 66 -23.04 16.79 -26.88
N THR A 67 -23.05 17.17 -28.15
CA THR A 67 -24.01 16.93 -29.22
C THR A 67 -23.27 17.22 -30.51
N ASP A 68 -23.36 16.31 -31.46
CA ASP A 68 -23.01 16.56 -32.85
C ASP A 68 -23.87 17.74 -33.34
N ASN A 69 -23.27 18.92 -33.50
CA ASN A 69 -23.92 20.09 -34.06
C ASN A 69 -23.65 20.14 -35.57
N SER A 70 -24.06 19.09 -36.26
CA SER A 70 -24.21 19.09 -37.71
C SER A 70 -25.68 19.24 -38.05
N GLN A 71 -26.17 20.48 -38.13
CA GLN A 71 -27.19 20.90 -39.11
C GLN A 71 -27.45 22.42 -39.07
N GLN A 72 -27.28 23.03 -40.25
CA GLN A 72 -28.10 24.10 -40.84
C GLN A 72 -27.88 25.56 -40.45
N SER A 73 -27.11 26.24 -41.31
CA SER A 73 -27.37 27.63 -41.70
C SER A 73 -28.18 27.64 -43.01
N PRO A 74 -29.30 28.36 -43.08
CA PRO A 74 -29.71 29.01 -44.31
C PRO A 74 -29.57 30.54 -44.16
N LEU A 75 -28.93 31.09 -45.20
CA LEU A 75 -28.86 32.48 -45.68
C LEU A 75 -29.66 33.56 -44.93
#